data_AF-A0A0A6PE37-F1
#
_entry.id   AF-A0A0A6PE37-F1
#
_cell.length_a   1.000
_cell.length_b   1.000
_cell.length_c   1.000
_cell.angle_alpha   90.00
_cell.angle_beta   90.00
_cell.angle_gamma   90.00
#
_symmetry.space_group_name_H-M   'P 1'
#
loop_
_entity.id
_entity.type
_entity.pdbx_description
1 polymer ?
#
loop_
_entity_poly.entity_id
_entity_poly.type
_entity_poly.pdbx_seq_one_letter_code
_entity_poly.pdbx_strand_id
1 'polypeptide(L)'
;MFRKDSRTKEYTRLAWRIANKKLPAKTIIDEVSTLGNEYPIEEAASELRGTNCYHGWESDLRYFLYRYEEYLSRKQGSALSEEIWQQIWRVSASQTIEHILPQSARSQQEHIHRLGNLTLLPPKANAKAGKKTFQQKRVLYKENQQLKLMDEIIDKRRWTKAEIEERENRLLDWAIDEWA
;
A
#
# COMPACT_ATOMS: atom_id res chain seq x y z
N MET A 1 16.49 -7.84 1.34
CA MET A 1 16.58 -7.24 2.69
C MET A 1 18.03 -6.86 2.98
N PHE A 2 18.47 -5.69 2.50
CA PHE A 2 19.81 -5.18 2.78
C PHE A 2 19.85 -4.59 4.20
N ARG A 3 20.19 -5.43 5.17
CA ARG A 3 20.46 -5.05 6.56
C ARG A 3 21.88 -4.52 6.68
N LYS A 4 22.07 -3.23 6.39
CA LYS A 4 23.05 -2.34 7.02
C LYS A 4 22.97 -1.02 6.29
N ASP A 5 22.15 -0.14 6.83
CA ASP A 5 21.88 1.11 6.17
C ASP A 5 22.42 2.32 6.91
N SER A 6 23.21 3.12 6.20
CA SER A 6 23.51 4.49 6.63
C SER A 6 22.21 5.27 6.84
N ARG A 7 21.15 4.98 6.06
CA ARG A 7 19.78 5.54 6.19
C ARG A 7 19.31 5.56 7.65
N THR A 8 19.37 4.42 8.34
CA THR A 8 18.83 4.31 9.71
C THR A 8 19.61 5.17 10.70
N LYS A 9 20.92 5.37 10.49
CA LYS A 9 21.76 6.09 11.45
C LYS A 9 21.45 7.58 11.50
N GLU A 10 21.13 8.20 10.37
CA GLU A 10 20.91 9.64 10.29
C GLU A 10 19.53 10.04 10.80
N TYR A 11 18.48 9.33 10.37
CA TYR A 11 17.15 9.49 10.94
C TYR A 11 17.12 9.16 12.44
N THR A 12 17.84 8.12 12.90
CA THR A 12 17.93 7.82 14.34
C THR A 12 18.65 8.92 15.10
N ARG A 13 19.71 9.51 14.52
CA ARG A 13 20.44 10.63 15.13
C ARG A 13 19.55 11.86 15.25
N LEU A 14 18.79 12.19 14.21
CA LEU A 14 17.84 13.30 14.24
C LEU A 14 16.74 13.04 15.27
N ALA A 15 16.12 11.85 15.27
CA ALA A 15 15.11 11.46 16.25
C ALA A 15 15.63 11.58 17.70
N TRP A 16 16.86 11.13 17.97
CA TRP A 16 17.48 11.30 19.27
C TRP A 16 17.66 12.77 19.64
N ARG A 17 18.07 13.63 18.70
CA ARG A 17 18.21 15.08 18.96
C ARG A 17 16.86 15.75 19.20
N ILE A 18 15.81 15.36 18.49
CA ILE A 18 14.44 15.85 18.72
C ILE A 18 14.03 15.55 20.17
N ALA A 19 14.22 14.30 20.62
CA ALA A 19 13.85 13.87 21.96
C ALA A 19 14.68 14.54 23.08
N ASN A 20 15.96 14.86 22.82
CA ASN A 20 16.89 15.26 23.87
C ASN A 20 17.33 16.74 23.83
N LYS A 21 17.16 17.46 22.72
CA LYS A 21 17.73 18.80 22.51
C LYS A 21 16.72 19.92 22.31
N LYS A 22 15.41 19.66 22.46
CA LYS A 22 14.33 20.66 22.28
C LYS A 22 14.51 21.49 21.00
N LEU A 23 14.77 20.80 19.88
CA LEU A 23 14.97 21.47 18.60
C LEU A 23 13.72 22.26 18.18
N PRO A 24 13.86 23.46 17.60
CA PRO A 24 12.73 24.18 17.02
C PRO A 24 12.10 23.38 15.88
N ALA A 25 10.76 23.46 15.74
CA ALA A 25 10.03 22.74 14.70
C ALA A 25 10.57 23.02 13.28
N LYS A 26 10.94 24.28 12.99
CA LYS A 26 11.55 24.64 11.71
C LYS A 26 12.85 23.85 11.43
N THR A 27 13.74 23.78 12.41
CA THR A 27 15.00 23.03 12.27
C THR A 27 14.74 21.54 12.04
N ILE A 28 13.74 20.98 12.72
CA ILE A 28 13.34 19.58 12.51
C ILE A 28 12.88 19.38 11.07
N ILE A 29 12.01 20.26 10.57
CA ILE A 29 11.50 20.20 9.20
C ILE A 29 12.64 20.31 8.20
N ASP A 30 13.50 21.34 8.33
CA ASP A 30 14.63 21.57 7.43
C ASP A 30 15.59 20.36 7.37
N GLU A 31 15.89 19.74 8.53
CA GLU A 31 16.76 18.57 8.59
C GLU A 31 16.09 17.30 8.05
N VAL A 32 14.80 17.06 8.33
CA VAL A 32 14.06 15.94 7.76
C VAL A 32 14.00 16.06 6.22
N SER A 33 13.72 17.25 5.70
CA SER A 33 13.70 17.52 4.26
C SER A 33 15.08 17.31 3.64
N THR A 34 16.14 17.77 4.31
CA THR A 34 17.52 17.57 3.83
C THR A 34 17.87 16.09 3.72
N LEU A 35 17.52 15.28 4.73
CA LEU A 35 17.73 13.83 4.69
C LEU A 35 16.90 13.17 3.58
N GLY A 36 15.70 13.68 3.30
CA GLY A 36 14.83 13.20 2.23
C GLY A 36 15.38 13.45 0.82
N ASN A 37 16.16 14.51 0.61
CA ASN A 37 16.72 14.85 -0.71
C ASN A 37 17.65 13.76 -1.29
N GLU A 38 18.25 12.92 -0.45
CA GLU A 38 19.06 11.79 -0.89
C GLU A 38 18.23 10.63 -1.46
N TYR A 39 16.91 10.67 -1.30
CA TYR A 39 16.00 9.58 -1.67
C TYR A 39 14.75 10.13 -2.40
N PRO A 40 14.91 10.57 -3.67
CA PRO A 40 13.79 11.08 -4.45
C PRO A 40 12.65 10.08 -4.56
N ILE A 41 11.40 10.57 -4.46
CA ILE A 41 10.23 9.71 -4.50
C ILE A 41 10.08 8.99 -5.85
N GLU A 42 10.50 9.64 -6.93
CA GLU A 42 10.43 9.10 -8.29
C GLU A 42 11.31 7.86 -8.44
N GLU A 43 12.50 7.89 -7.84
CA GLU A 43 13.41 6.74 -7.83
C GLU A 43 12.81 5.59 -7.01
N ALA A 44 12.31 5.89 -5.80
CA ALA A 44 11.66 4.90 -4.95
C ALA A 44 10.44 4.26 -5.62
N ALA A 45 9.60 5.04 -6.28
CA ALA A 45 8.44 4.55 -7.02
C ALA A 45 8.86 3.70 -8.23
N SER A 46 9.93 4.08 -8.93
CA SER A 46 10.49 3.28 -10.03
C SER A 46 11.00 1.92 -9.55
N GLU A 47 11.63 1.84 -8.37
CA GLU A 47 12.10 0.58 -7.78
C GLU A 47 10.96 -0.39 -7.40
N LEU A 48 9.76 0.12 -7.13
CA LEU A 48 8.59 -0.72 -6.82
C LEU A 48 7.93 -1.32 -8.08
N ARG A 49 8.18 -0.74 -9.25
CA ARG A 49 7.52 -1.14 -10.50
C ARG A 49 7.93 -2.56 -10.90
N GLY A 50 6.94 -3.43 -11.09
CA GLY A 50 7.17 -4.81 -11.50
C GLY A 50 7.82 -5.72 -10.45
N THR A 51 8.01 -5.27 -9.21
CA THR A 51 8.71 -6.05 -8.17
C THR A 51 7.75 -6.81 -7.25
N ASN A 52 8.33 -7.66 -6.37
CA ASN A 52 7.56 -8.37 -5.37
C ASN A 52 7.25 -7.46 -4.19
N CYS A 53 6.00 -7.03 -4.13
CA CYS A 53 5.43 -6.17 -3.11
C CYS A 53 4.69 -6.97 -2.01
N TYR A 54 4.83 -8.30 -1.97
CA TYR A 54 4.13 -9.11 -0.98
C TYR A 54 5.08 -9.64 0.11
N HIS A 55 6.22 -10.21 -0.26
CA HIS A 55 7.12 -10.85 0.69
C HIS A 55 8.09 -9.86 1.33
N GLY A 56 8.01 -9.70 2.65
CA GLY A 56 8.93 -8.84 3.41
C GLY A 56 8.62 -7.35 3.30
N TRP A 57 7.48 -6.99 2.71
CA TRP A 57 6.97 -5.62 2.54
C TRP A 57 5.54 -5.47 3.06
N GLU A 58 5.02 -6.45 3.83
CA GLU A 58 3.60 -6.53 4.19
C GLU A 58 3.14 -5.32 5.02
N SER A 59 3.93 -4.89 6.01
CA SER A 59 3.59 -3.75 6.85
C SER A 59 3.57 -2.44 6.07
N ASP A 60 4.58 -2.25 5.21
CA ASP A 60 4.74 -1.05 4.39
C ASP A 60 3.67 -1.00 3.29
N LEU A 61 3.36 -2.13 2.66
CA LEU A 61 2.24 -2.27 1.72
C LEU A 61 0.90 -1.93 2.39
N ARG A 62 0.66 -2.41 3.62
CA ARG A 62 -0.58 -2.08 4.33
C ARG A 62 -0.67 -0.57 4.58
N TYR A 63 0.44 0.07 4.95
CA TYR A 63 0.48 1.51 5.12
C TYR A 63 0.26 2.25 3.78
N PHE A 64 0.92 1.81 2.71
CA PHE A 64 0.76 2.36 1.37
C PHE A 64 -0.71 2.34 0.93
N LEU A 65 -1.36 1.17 1.02
CA LEU A 65 -2.75 1.01 0.61
C LEU A 65 -3.73 1.76 1.53
N TYR A 66 -3.41 1.91 2.82
CA TYR A 66 -4.16 2.78 3.73
C TYR A 66 -4.10 4.25 3.31
N ARG A 67 -2.91 4.77 2.98
CA ARG A 67 -2.74 6.14 2.48
C ARG A 67 -3.47 6.36 1.15
N TYR A 68 -3.47 5.34 0.28
CA TYR A 68 -4.23 5.40 -0.96
C TYR A 68 -5.75 5.42 -0.72
N GLU A 69 -6.26 4.64 0.24
CA GLU A 69 -7.66 4.72 0.65
C GLU A 69 -8.02 6.13 1.16
N GLU A 70 -7.17 6.74 2.01
CA GLU A 70 -7.39 8.11 2.50
C GLU A 70 -7.56 9.09 1.34
N TYR A 71 -6.68 9.01 0.35
CA TYR A 71 -6.76 9.83 -0.86
C TYR A 71 -8.09 9.59 -1.62
N LEU A 72 -8.47 8.34 -1.86
CA LEU A 72 -9.72 8.01 -2.55
C LEU A 72 -10.95 8.50 -1.79
N SER A 73 -10.94 8.36 -0.47
CA SER A 73 -12.03 8.80 0.40
C SER A 73 -12.20 10.32 0.36
N ARG A 74 -11.09 11.07 0.45
CA ARG A 74 -11.10 12.54 0.31
C ARG A 74 -11.60 12.97 -1.06
N LYS A 75 -11.15 12.31 -2.14
CA LYS A 75 -11.59 12.59 -3.51
C LYS A 75 -13.09 12.37 -3.73
N GLN A 76 -13.69 11.41 -3.02
CA GLN A 76 -15.12 11.12 -3.05
C GLN A 76 -15.94 11.91 -2.01
N GLY A 77 -15.31 12.78 -1.20
CA GLY A 77 -15.98 13.52 -0.14
C GLY A 77 -16.50 12.66 1.00
N SER A 78 -15.93 11.46 1.20
CA SER A 78 -16.29 10.53 2.27
C SER A 78 -15.17 10.41 3.30
N ALA A 79 -15.53 10.11 4.56
CA ALA A 79 -14.55 9.74 5.59
C ALA A 79 -14.21 8.25 5.51
N LEU A 80 -13.04 7.90 6.06
CA LEU A 80 -12.67 6.51 6.30
C LEU A 80 -13.63 5.86 7.32
N SER A 81 -13.97 4.58 7.12
CA SER A 81 -14.63 3.80 8.16
C SER A 81 -13.64 3.38 9.24
N GLU A 82 -13.70 4.06 10.37
CA GLU A 82 -12.88 3.75 11.55
C GLU A 82 -13.01 2.28 11.98
N GLU A 83 -14.23 1.73 11.95
CA GLU A 83 -14.49 0.34 12.34
C GLU A 83 -13.79 -0.68 11.44
N ILE A 84 -13.75 -0.42 10.13
CA ILE A 84 -13.05 -1.27 9.16
C ILE A 84 -11.54 -1.18 9.36
N TRP A 85 -11.02 0.02 9.56
CA TRP A 85 -9.59 0.23 9.77
C TRP A 85 -9.11 -0.37 11.08
N GLN A 86 -9.87 -0.25 12.17
CA GLN A 86 -9.58 -0.96 13.41
C GLN A 86 -9.49 -2.48 13.22
N GLN A 87 -10.37 -3.07 12.39
CA GLN A 87 -10.29 -4.50 12.08
C GLN A 87 -9.01 -4.86 11.30
N ILE A 88 -8.60 -4.02 10.35
CA ILE A 88 -7.38 -4.23 9.54
C ILE A 88 -6.12 -4.10 10.40
N TRP A 89 -6.07 -3.10 11.29
CA TRP A 89 -4.89 -2.83 12.13
C TRP A 89 -4.75 -3.77 13.33
N ARG A 90 -5.84 -4.41 13.78
CA ARG A 90 -5.86 -5.36 14.91
C ARG A 90 -5.16 -6.69 14.64
N VAL A 91 -4.90 -7.02 13.39
CA VAL A 91 -4.28 -8.29 12.97
C VAL A 91 -2.98 -8.05 12.21
N SER A 92 -2.22 -9.09 11.89
CA SER A 92 -1.00 -8.93 11.09
C SER A 92 -1.35 -8.48 9.67
N ALA A 93 -0.45 -7.72 9.03
CA ALA A 93 -0.67 -7.23 7.66
C ALA A 93 -0.93 -8.38 6.66
N SER A 94 -0.24 -9.50 6.83
CA SER A 94 -0.43 -10.73 6.04
C SER A 94 -1.85 -11.32 6.12
N GLN A 95 -2.61 -11.04 7.18
CA GLN A 95 -4.01 -11.47 7.30
C GLN A 95 -4.99 -10.54 6.61
N THR A 96 -4.55 -9.37 6.15
CA THR A 96 -5.39 -8.32 5.56
C THR A 96 -5.05 -8.00 4.11
N ILE A 97 -3.79 -8.26 3.71
CA ILE A 97 -3.39 -8.15 2.31
C ILE A 97 -4.06 -9.28 1.53
N GLU A 98 -4.76 -8.90 0.48
CA GLU A 98 -5.48 -9.78 -0.42
C GLU A 98 -4.87 -9.70 -1.82
N HIS A 99 -4.78 -10.86 -2.48
CA HIS A 99 -4.42 -10.97 -3.88
C HIS A 99 -5.68 -10.90 -4.75
N ILE A 100 -5.84 -9.87 -5.56
CA ILE A 100 -7.03 -9.69 -6.41
C ILE A 100 -7.18 -10.87 -7.39
N LEU A 101 -6.12 -11.17 -8.14
CA LEU A 101 -5.94 -12.46 -8.81
C LEU A 101 -5.30 -13.45 -7.83
N PRO A 102 -5.91 -14.62 -7.56
CA PRO A 102 -5.44 -15.54 -6.53
C PRO A 102 -4.06 -16.10 -6.86
N GLN A 103 -3.28 -16.42 -5.82
CA GLN A 103 -1.93 -17.02 -5.95
C GLN A 103 -1.91 -18.34 -6.73
N SER A 104 -3.05 -19.05 -6.79
CA SER A 104 -3.20 -20.28 -7.56
C SER A 104 -3.36 -20.06 -9.08
N ALA A 105 -3.44 -18.82 -9.55
CA ALA A 105 -3.58 -18.48 -10.97
C ALA A 105 -2.27 -18.73 -11.73
N ARG A 106 -2.11 -19.94 -12.27
CA ARG A 106 -0.88 -20.38 -12.97
C ARG A 106 -0.48 -19.51 -14.16
N SER A 107 -1.44 -18.90 -14.85
CA SER A 107 -1.20 -18.13 -16.08
C SER A 107 -0.48 -16.79 -15.87
N GLN A 108 -0.31 -16.33 -14.62
CA GLN A 108 0.25 -15.00 -14.33
C GLN A 108 1.17 -15.00 -13.11
N GLN A 109 1.86 -16.12 -12.82
CA GLN A 109 2.69 -16.27 -11.61
C GLN A 109 3.70 -15.13 -11.40
N GLU A 110 4.32 -14.62 -12.48
CA GLU A 110 5.24 -13.49 -12.46
C GLU A 110 4.62 -12.15 -12.02
N HIS A 111 3.28 -12.04 -12.00
CA HIS A 111 2.56 -10.81 -11.67
C HIS A 111 1.74 -10.91 -10.39
N ILE A 112 1.71 -12.08 -9.74
CA ILE A 112 0.86 -12.33 -8.56
C ILE A 112 1.23 -11.40 -7.40
N HIS A 113 2.52 -11.15 -7.19
CA HIS A 113 3.00 -10.37 -6.04
C HIS A 113 3.26 -8.89 -6.37
N ARG A 114 2.85 -8.42 -7.54
CA ARG A 114 3.01 -7.02 -7.96
C ARG A 114 2.03 -6.12 -7.24
N LEU A 115 2.41 -4.85 -7.00
CA LEU A 115 1.61 -3.86 -6.27
C LEU A 115 0.19 -3.74 -6.83
N GLY A 116 0.06 -3.73 -8.17
CA GLY A 116 -1.23 -3.65 -8.84
C GLY A 116 -2.20 -4.80 -8.52
N ASN A 117 -1.70 -5.96 -8.10
CA ASN A 117 -2.52 -7.13 -7.74
C ASN A 117 -2.86 -7.23 -6.25
N LEU A 118 -2.41 -6.29 -5.42
CA LEU A 118 -2.56 -6.33 -3.97
C LEU A 118 -3.56 -5.28 -3.49
N THR A 119 -4.42 -5.67 -2.56
CA THR A 119 -5.41 -4.80 -1.91
C THR A 119 -5.56 -5.13 -0.44
N LEU A 120 -6.38 -4.37 0.29
CA LEU A 120 -6.70 -4.62 1.69
C LEU A 120 -8.15 -5.07 1.87
N LEU A 121 -8.34 -6.02 2.78
CA LEU A 121 -9.64 -6.44 3.27
C LEU A 121 -9.60 -6.69 4.79
N PRO A 122 -10.72 -6.48 5.50
CA PRO A 122 -10.86 -7.00 6.86
C PRO A 122 -10.60 -8.51 6.90
N PRO A 123 -10.05 -9.06 7.99
CA PRO A 123 -9.58 -10.44 8.05
C PRO A 123 -10.67 -11.47 7.69
N LYS A 124 -11.92 -11.24 8.10
CA LYS A 124 -13.06 -12.10 7.75
C LYS A 124 -13.36 -12.08 6.25
N ALA A 125 -13.31 -10.91 5.62
CA ALA A 125 -13.53 -10.76 4.18
C ALA A 125 -12.37 -11.36 3.38
N ASN A 126 -11.12 -11.13 3.81
CA ASN A 126 -9.93 -11.70 3.20
C ASN A 126 -9.97 -13.24 3.22
N ALA A 127 -10.30 -13.83 4.37
CA ALA A 127 -10.44 -15.28 4.51
C ALA A 127 -11.54 -15.87 3.60
N LYS A 128 -12.67 -15.16 3.42
CA LYS A 128 -13.73 -15.57 2.50
C LYS A 128 -13.27 -15.52 1.04
N ALA A 129 -12.52 -14.48 0.67
CA ALA A 129 -12.02 -14.26 -0.69
C ALA A 129 -10.95 -15.31 -1.05
N GLY A 130 -9.86 -15.41 -0.30
CA GLY A 130 -8.90 -16.50 -0.34
C GLY A 130 -8.48 -16.95 -1.75
N LYS A 131 -8.69 -18.24 -2.07
CA LYS A 131 -8.31 -18.83 -3.38
C LYS A 131 -9.39 -18.70 -4.48
N LYS A 132 -10.46 -17.93 -4.24
CA LYS A 132 -11.54 -17.76 -5.22
C LYS A 132 -11.05 -17.11 -6.50
N THR A 133 -11.78 -17.34 -7.58
CA THR A 133 -11.54 -16.63 -8.85
C THR A 133 -11.85 -15.15 -8.70
N PHE A 134 -11.25 -14.30 -9.54
CA PHE A 134 -11.55 -12.86 -9.55
C PHE A 134 -13.07 -12.59 -9.68
N GLN A 135 -13.80 -13.36 -10.49
CA GLN A 135 -15.25 -13.20 -10.65
C GLN A 135 -16.01 -13.38 -9.33
N GLN A 136 -15.63 -14.39 -8.55
CA GLN A 136 -16.23 -14.66 -7.24
C GLN A 136 -15.79 -13.62 -6.20
N LYS A 137 -14.51 -13.23 -6.20
CA LYS A 137 -13.99 -12.17 -5.32
C LYS A 137 -14.68 -10.84 -5.59
N ARG A 138 -14.95 -10.51 -6.85
CA ARG A 138 -15.68 -9.28 -7.23
C ARG A 138 -17.07 -9.18 -6.59
N VAL A 139 -17.77 -10.30 -6.41
CA VAL A 139 -19.05 -10.33 -5.68
C VAL A 139 -18.81 -9.99 -4.20
N LEU A 140 -17.80 -10.57 -3.57
CA LEU A 140 -17.45 -10.28 -2.18
C LEU A 140 -16.98 -8.83 -1.98
N TYR A 141 -16.26 -8.26 -2.94
CA TYR A 141 -15.78 -6.87 -2.87
C TYR A 141 -16.94 -5.87 -2.88
N LYS A 142 -18.05 -6.19 -3.57
CA LYS A 142 -19.28 -5.39 -3.50
C LYS A 142 -19.90 -5.36 -2.10
N GLU A 143 -19.68 -6.39 -1.28
CA GLU A 143 -20.11 -6.41 0.12
C GLU A 143 -19.20 -5.55 1.02
N ASN A 144 -18.05 -5.07 0.51
CA ASN A 144 -17.03 -4.31 1.24
C ASN A 144 -16.81 -2.91 0.65
N GLN A 145 -17.83 -2.29 0.06
CA GLN A 145 -17.78 -0.93 -0.53
C GLN A 145 -17.53 0.21 0.47
N GLN A 146 -17.41 -0.11 1.76
CA GLN A 146 -16.87 0.80 2.76
C GLN A 146 -15.38 1.11 2.50
N LEU A 147 -14.70 0.27 1.73
CA LEU A 147 -13.35 0.50 1.21
C LEU A 147 -13.42 0.98 -0.25
N LYS A 148 -13.00 2.22 -0.49
CA LYS A 148 -12.96 2.88 -1.81
C LYS A 148 -11.99 2.22 -2.78
N LEU A 149 -10.93 1.60 -2.26
CA LEU A 149 -10.07 0.67 -2.99
C LEU A 149 -10.86 -0.38 -3.79
N MET A 150 -12.02 -0.82 -3.29
CA MET A 150 -12.84 -1.84 -3.96
C MET A 150 -13.50 -1.30 -5.23
N ASP A 151 -13.88 -0.03 -5.27
CA ASP A 151 -14.61 0.58 -6.39
C ASP A 151 -13.81 0.45 -7.70
N GLU A 152 -12.52 0.73 -7.66
CA GLU A 152 -11.62 0.60 -8.81
C GLU A 152 -11.49 -0.85 -9.32
N ILE A 153 -11.66 -1.81 -8.42
CA ILE A 153 -11.46 -3.24 -8.70
C ILE A 153 -12.76 -3.84 -9.25
N ILE A 154 -13.92 -3.49 -8.67
CA ILE A 154 -15.21 -4.05 -9.07
C ILE A 154 -15.69 -3.56 -10.44
N ASP A 155 -15.18 -2.43 -10.91
CA ASP A 155 -15.50 -1.90 -12.25
C ASP A 155 -14.82 -2.71 -13.37
N LYS A 156 -13.79 -3.49 -13.05
CA LYS A 156 -13.10 -4.33 -14.03
C LYS A 156 -13.84 -5.66 -14.21
N ARG A 157 -14.11 -6.02 -15.47
CA ARG A 157 -14.73 -7.30 -15.83
C ARG A 157 -13.80 -8.50 -15.61
N ARG A 158 -12.50 -8.31 -15.77
CA ARG A 158 -11.45 -9.31 -15.61
C ARG A 158 -10.24 -8.69 -14.91
N TRP A 159 -9.37 -9.54 -14.38
CA TRP A 159 -8.12 -9.10 -13.77
C TRP A 159 -6.99 -9.87 -14.42
N THR A 160 -6.31 -9.22 -15.36
CA THR A 160 -5.19 -9.79 -16.11
C THR A 160 -3.93 -8.98 -15.87
N LYS A 161 -2.82 -9.39 -16.50
CA LYS A 161 -1.57 -8.62 -16.52
C LYS A 161 -1.81 -7.15 -16.85
N ALA A 162 -2.66 -6.86 -17.84
CA ALA A 162 -2.95 -5.50 -18.25
C ALA A 162 -3.60 -4.69 -17.12
N GLU A 163 -4.60 -5.23 -16.43
CA GLU A 163 -5.23 -4.55 -15.29
C GLU A 163 -4.28 -4.41 -14.08
N ILE A 164 -3.38 -5.38 -13.87
CA ILE A 164 -2.33 -5.30 -12.84
C ILE A 164 -1.37 -4.15 -13.16
N GLU A 165 -0.88 -4.06 -14.40
CA GLU A 165 0.04 -3.00 -14.85
C GLU A 165 -0.61 -1.63 -14.81
N GLU A 166 -1.85 -1.52 -15.31
CA GLU A 166 -2.63 -0.29 -15.28
C GLU A 166 -2.82 0.23 -13.85
N ARG A 167 -3.20 -0.66 -12.92
CA ARG A 167 -3.39 -0.27 -11.52
C ARG A 167 -2.06 0.03 -10.83
N GLU A 168 -1.01 -0.75 -11.08
CA GLU A 168 0.32 -0.49 -10.51
C GLU A 168 0.83 0.88 -10.90
N ASN A 169 0.72 1.26 -12.18
CA ASN A 169 1.14 2.57 -12.66
C ASN A 169 0.36 3.69 -11.93
N ARG A 170 -0.97 3.59 -11.83
CA ARG A 170 -1.77 4.57 -11.09
C ARG A 170 -1.36 4.72 -9.63
N LEU A 171 -1.08 3.60 -8.95
CA LEU A 171 -0.66 3.63 -7.54
C LEU A 171 0.70 4.31 -7.39
N LEU A 172 1.63 4.03 -8.31
CA LEU A 172 2.96 4.66 -8.28
C LEU A 172 2.90 6.15 -8.63
N ASP A 173 2.12 6.52 -9.64
CA ASP A 173 1.93 7.92 -10.04
C ASP A 173 1.30 8.72 -8.89
N TRP A 174 0.28 8.16 -8.24
CA TRP A 174 -0.29 8.77 -7.03
C TRP A 174 0.73 8.89 -5.90
N ALA A 175 1.57 7.86 -5.66
CA ALA A 175 2.55 7.90 -4.58
C ALA A 175 3.62 8.98 -4.81
N ILE A 176 4.00 9.20 -6.06
CA ILE A 176 4.88 10.32 -6.46
C ILE A 176 4.19 11.64 -6.11
N ASP A 177 2.95 11.85 -6.54
CA ASP A 177 2.22 13.10 -6.28
C ASP A 177 1.98 13.36 -4.78
N GLU A 178 1.69 12.32 -3.99
CA GLU A 178 1.36 12.43 -2.56
C GLU A 178 2.61 12.62 -1.69
N TRP A 179 3.77 12.09 -2.09
CA TRP A 179 5.00 12.06 -1.28
C TRP A 179 6.20 12.81 -1.90
N ALA A 180 5.98 13.58 -2.96
CA ALA A 180 6.96 14.54 -3.49
C ALA A 180 7.24 15.71 -2.52
#